data_AF-A0A501XVC0-F1
#
_entry.id   AF-A0A501XVC0-F1
#
_cell.length_a   1.000
_cell.length_b   1.000
_cell.length_c   1.000
_cell.angle_alpha   90.00
_cell.angle_beta   90.00
_cell.angle_gamma   90.00
#
_symmetry.space_group_name_H-M   'P 1'
#
loop_
_entity.id
_entity.type
_entity.pdbx_description
1 polymer ?
#
loop_
_entity_poly.entity_id
_entity_poly.type
_entity_poly.pdbx_seq_one_letter_code
_entity_poly.pdbx_strand_id
1 'polypeptide(L)'
;MTAIQHIERLARGRSEQAVAVIKNVQQMSNIPMQEMQLALKQLFQCGRVALHFHPDRIDSRGLTVAEGLLRDGQYRSQFETHISNGQLSPELGGPRDHWENQLFGDVYKGTKSRPKYGALDLGMWQDGPAPRFGSCYLLTHSQLLTRSTFTYLDSYRNPKEKGTLSCFDDVLAALLTESFERHYALGKADFKPLNVIHYLAHQLNSSLLTRFERPMSTNLDHYIEAQIHGDVSLDEDIAMLVADPSFKGTEIGATLTKLCDRYDIELQYHNGFSLHMAQIPSDFRGPTMPSLAERIAIDDSVDAYAIGVAARDLYHSPQHWRDRGNRAQVAHELKLLWHVLVKYGGIQP
;
A
#
# COMPACT_ATOMS: atom_id res chain seq x y z
N MET A 1 4.91 -17.76 -21.27
CA MET A 1 5.72 -16.75 -20.57
C MET A 1 4.90 -16.25 -19.39
N THR A 2 5.44 -16.25 -18.17
CA THR A 2 4.75 -15.71 -16.99
C THR A 2 4.86 -14.19 -16.94
N ALA A 3 4.05 -13.54 -16.10
CA ALA A 3 4.13 -12.08 -15.89
C ALA A 3 5.54 -11.66 -15.39
N ILE A 4 6.12 -12.43 -14.48
CA ILE A 4 7.49 -12.24 -13.98
C ILE A 4 8.50 -12.29 -15.13
N GLN A 5 8.45 -13.34 -15.96
CA GLN A 5 9.36 -13.47 -17.12
C GLN A 5 9.18 -12.32 -18.13
N HIS A 6 7.95 -11.83 -18.30
CA HIS A 6 7.68 -10.67 -19.15
C HIS A 6 8.37 -9.41 -18.61
N ILE A 7 8.20 -9.12 -17.31
CA ILE A 7 8.83 -7.96 -16.66
C ILE A 7 10.34 -8.08 -16.65
N GLU A 8 10.91 -9.25 -16.35
CA GLU A 8 12.36 -9.46 -16.41
C GLU A 8 12.93 -9.15 -17.79
N ARG A 9 12.24 -9.56 -18.87
CA ARG A 9 12.67 -9.26 -20.24
C ARG A 9 12.68 -7.75 -20.51
N LEU A 10 11.67 -7.01 -20.03
CA LEU A 10 11.63 -5.55 -20.14
C LEU A 10 12.76 -4.89 -19.32
N ALA A 11 12.94 -5.31 -18.08
CA ALA A 11 13.95 -4.79 -17.17
C ALA A 11 15.39 -5.04 -17.69
N ARG A 12 15.67 -6.24 -18.22
CA ARG A 12 16.97 -6.57 -18.84
C ARG A 12 17.30 -5.64 -20.02
N GLY A 13 16.29 -5.25 -20.81
CA GLY A 13 16.46 -4.29 -21.90
C GLY A 13 16.87 -2.87 -21.45
N ARG A 14 16.75 -2.56 -20.15
CA ARG A 14 17.10 -1.27 -19.54
C ARG A 14 18.25 -1.36 -18.53
N SER A 15 18.77 -2.57 -18.26
CA SER A 15 19.74 -2.81 -17.20
C SER A 15 21.02 -1.97 -17.37
N GLU A 16 21.55 -1.82 -18.59
CA GLU A 16 22.74 -0.99 -18.83
C GLU A 16 22.52 0.46 -18.42
N GLN A 17 21.38 1.05 -18.78
CA GLN A 17 21.01 2.41 -18.42
C GLN A 17 20.86 2.55 -16.89
N ALA A 18 20.13 1.63 -16.27
CA ALA A 18 19.91 1.65 -14.83
C ALA A 18 21.23 1.52 -14.02
N VAL A 19 22.12 0.60 -14.43
CA VAL A 19 23.43 0.41 -13.81
C VAL A 19 24.31 1.65 -13.96
N ALA A 20 24.25 2.35 -15.11
CA ALA A 20 24.98 3.61 -15.30
C ALA A 20 24.50 4.70 -14.33
N VAL A 21 23.17 4.83 -14.15
CA VAL A 21 22.57 5.76 -13.18
C VAL A 21 23.01 5.41 -11.75
N ILE A 22 22.89 4.15 -11.35
CA ILE A 22 23.30 3.69 -10.01
C ILE A 22 24.78 4.01 -9.76
N LYS A 23 25.67 3.69 -10.71
CA LYS A 23 27.11 3.98 -10.60
C LYS A 23 27.37 5.48 -10.46
N ASN A 24 26.68 6.32 -11.23
CA ASN A 24 26.83 7.77 -11.14
C ASN A 24 26.40 8.28 -9.74
N VAL A 25 25.21 7.92 -9.27
CA VAL A 25 24.71 8.34 -7.95
C VAL A 25 25.63 7.81 -6.84
N GLN A 26 26.10 6.56 -6.96
CA GLN A 26 27.05 5.96 -6.03
C GLN A 26 28.33 6.78 -5.91
N GLN A 27 28.93 7.17 -7.05
CA GLN A 27 30.15 7.97 -7.08
C GLN A 27 29.92 9.38 -6.52
N MET A 28 28.86 10.07 -6.98
CA MET A 28 28.56 11.44 -6.55
C MET A 28 28.18 11.52 -5.06
N SER A 29 27.62 10.45 -4.50
CA SER A 29 27.20 10.38 -3.09
C SER A 29 28.22 9.66 -2.19
N ASN A 30 29.39 9.30 -2.72
CA ASN A 30 30.46 8.58 -2.02
C ASN A 30 29.98 7.32 -1.28
N ILE A 31 29.18 6.49 -1.94
CA ILE A 31 28.62 5.27 -1.34
C ILE A 31 29.58 4.08 -1.60
N PRO A 32 30.11 3.43 -0.55
CA PRO A 32 31.00 2.29 -0.72
C PRO A 32 30.32 1.13 -1.48
N MET A 33 31.07 0.45 -2.34
CA MET A 33 30.54 -0.67 -3.14
C MET A 33 30.05 -1.82 -2.26
N GLN A 34 30.75 -2.10 -1.16
CA GLN A 34 30.37 -3.13 -0.19
C GLN A 34 29.02 -2.78 0.47
N GLU A 35 28.76 -1.50 0.71
CA GLU A 35 27.52 -1.02 1.30
C GLU A 35 26.33 -1.23 0.35
N MET A 36 26.52 -0.92 -0.94
CA MET A 36 25.54 -1.20 -1.99
C MET A 36 25.21 -2.69 -2.09
N GLN A 37 26.24 -3.55 -2.06
CA GLN A 37 26.07 -4.99 -2.13
C GLN A 37 25.33 -5.54 -0.89
N LEU A 38 25.66 -5.02 0.29
CA LEU A 38 24.97 -5.39 1.53
C LEU A 38 23.50 -4.95 1.49
N ALA A 39 23.21 -3.72 1.06
CA ALA A 39 21.84 -3.21 0.91
C ALA A 39 20.98 -4.09 0.00
N LEU A 40 21.49 -4.47 -1.18
CA LEU A 40 20.79 -5.36 -2.10
C LEU A 40 20.59 -6.77 -1.52
N LYS A 41 21.60 -7.30 -0.84
CA LYS A 41 21.49 -8.59 -0.15
C LYS A 41 20.39 -8.56 0.91
N GLN A 42 20.33 -7.51 1.74
CA GLN A 42 19.29 -7.37 2.75
C GLN A 42 17.91 -7.18 2.16
N LEU A 43 17.80 -6.42 1.07
CA LEU A 43 16.53 -6.30 0.34
C LEU A 43 16.02 -7.68 -0.08
N PHE A 44 16.89 -8.55 -0.58
CA PHE A 44 16.51 -9.89 -1.03
C PHE A 44 16.12 -10.83 0.11
N GLN A 45 16.74 -10.68 1.28
CA GLN A 45 16.53 -11.56 2.43
C GLN A 45 15.38 -11.10 3.33
N CYS A 46 15.23 -9.79 3.50
CA CYS A 46 14.40 -9.17 4.52
C CYS A 46 13.32 -8.24 3.95
N GLY A 47 13.34 -7.92 2.66
CA GLY A 47 12.29 -7.13 2.01
C GLY A 47 10.92 -7.77 2.21
N ARG A 48 9.87 -6.94 2.26
CA ARG A 48 8.47 -7.37 2.48
C ARG A 48 7.51 -6.53 1.65
N VAL A 49 6.34 -7.06 1.38
CA VAL A 49 5.24 -6.29 0.76
C VAL A 49 4.19 -6.01 1.83
N ALA A 50 3.66 -4.79 1.84
CA ALA A 50 2.50 -4.45 2.64
C ALA A 50 1.25 -4.39 1.75
N LEU A 51 0.21 -5.12 2.13
CA LEU A 51 -1.10 -5.14 1.49
C LEU A 51 -2.07 -4.29 2.32
N HIS A 52 -2.27 -3.03 1.90
CA HIS A 52 -3.15 -2.08 2.59
C HIS A 52 -4.62 -2.33 2.28
N PHE A 53 -5.46 -2.27 3.31
CA PHE A 53 -6.90 -2.44 3.20
C PHE A 53 -7.65 -1.64 4.28
N HIS A 54 -8.96 -1.48 4.06
CA HIS A 54 -9.88 -1.01 5.10
C HIS A 54 -10.72 -2.20 5.56
N PRO A 55 -10.63 -2.61 6.84
CA PRO A 55 -11.20 -3.87 7.32
C PRO A 55 -12.73 -3.91 7.29
N ASP A 56 -13.37 -2.75 7.21
CA ASP A 56 -14.81 -2.55 7.36
C ASP A 56 -15.58 -2.35 6.05
N ARG A 57 -14.87 -2.32 4.91
CA ARG A 57 -15.51 -2.16 3.59
C ARG A 57 -16.25 -3.43 3.23
N ILE A 58 -17.44 -3.28 2.65
CA ILE A 58 -18.31 -4.41 2.33
C ILE A 58 -18.08 -4.85 0.89
N ASP A 59 -17.72 -6.12 0.71
CA ASP A 59 -17.50 -6.76 -0.58
C ASP A 59 -18.82 -7.14 -1.30
N SER A 60 -18.71 -7.69 -2.52
CA SER A 60 -19.86 -8.16 -3.31
C SER A 60 -20.70 -9.25 -2.64
N ARG A 61 -20.18 -9.91 -1.61
CA ARG A 61 -20.87 -10.98 -0.86
C ARG A 61 -21.60 -10.43 0.38
N GLY A 62 -21.49 -9.13 0.63
CA GLY A 62 -22.07 -8.49 1.82
C GLY A 62 -21.22 -8.68 3.08
N LEU A 63 -19.97 -9.13 2.94
CA LEU A 63 -19.04 -9.28 4.06
C LEU A 63 -18.13 -8.07 4.16
N THR A 64 -17.78 -7.68 5.38
CA THR A 64 -16.64 -6.79 5.60
C THR A 64 -15.34 -7.45 5.14
N VAL A 65 -14.34 -6.66 4.77
CA VAL A 65 -13.02 -7.19 4.39
C VAL A 65 -12.43 -8.07 5.50
N ALA A 66 -12.57 -7.68 6.77
CA ALA A 66 -12.09 -8.47 7.90
C ALA A 66 -12.79 -9.84 7.99
N GLU A 67 -14.11 -9.89 7.80
CA GLU A 67 -14.85 -11.16 7.75
C GLU A 67 -14.47 -12.01 6.54
N GLY A 68 -14.28 -11.38 5.38
CA GLY A 68 -13.84 -12.05 4.15
C GLY A 68 -12.46 -12.70 4.33
N LEU A 69 -11.51 -11.97 4.91
CA LEU A 69 -10.18 -12.49 5.22
C LEU A 69 -10.24 -13.62 6.27
N LEU A 70 -11.00 -13.42 7.35
CA LEU A 70 -11.19 -14.43 8.41
C LEU A 70 -11.79 -15.74 7.88
N ARG A 71 -12.73 -15.63 6.92
CA ARG A 71 -13.44 -16.78 6.37
C ARG A 71 -12.60 -17.50 5.30
N ASP A 72 -11.99 -16.73 4.41
CA ASP A 72 -11.41 -17.27 3.18
C ASP A 72 -9.92 -17.64 3.34
N GLY A 73 -9.21 -17.05 4.31
CA GLY A 73 -7.77 -17.24 4.49
C GLY A 73 -6.94 -16.74 3.32
N GLN A 74 -7.50 -15.88 2.46
CA GLN A 74 -6.85 -15.38 1.25
C GLN A 74 -7.10 -13.89 1.04
N TYR A 75 -6.06 -13.18 0.61
CA TYR A 75 -6.19 -11.81 0.14
C TYR A 75 -6.62 -11.79 -1.34
N ARG A 76 -7.80 -11.22 -1.60
CA ARG A 76 -8.47 -11.25 -2.90
C ARG A 76 -8.35 -9.94 -3.67
N SER A 77 -8.40 -10.05 -4.99
CA SER A 77 -8.35 -8.91 -5.91
C SER A 77 -9.71 -8.22 -6.05
N GLN A 78 -9.72 -7.00 -6.61
CA GLN A 78 -10.98 -6.29 -6.90
C GLN A 78 -11.89 -7.02 -7.89
N PHE A 79 -11.35 -7.88 -8.77
CA PHE A 79 -12.13 -8.72 -9.69
C PHE A 79 -12.94 -9.79 -8.96
N GLU A 80 -12.57 -10.11 -7.73
CA GLU A 80 -13.26 -11.07 -6.87
C GLU A 80 -14.17 -10.33 -5.88
N THR A 81 -13.64 -9.31 -5.20
CA THR A 81 -14.32 -8.61 -4.09
C THR A 81 -15.23 -7.47 -4.55
N HIS A 82 -15.01 -6.93 -5.76
CA HIS A 82 -15.70 -5.75 -6.29
C HIS A 82 -15.56 -4.49 -5.43
N ILE A 83 -14.45 -4.40 -4.68
CA ILE A 83 -14.05 -3.21 -3.94
C ILE A 83 -12.60 -2.86 -4.28
N SER A 84 -12.25 -1.58 -4.14
CA SER A 84 -10.91 -1.07 -4.42
C SER A 84 -10.68 0.20 -3.63
N ASN A 85 -9.46 0.38 -3.13
CA ASN A 85 -9.01 1.64 -2.53
C ASN A 85 -8.31 2.55 -3.56
N GLY A 86 -8.13 2.06 -4.79
CA GLY A 86 -7.67 2.82 -5.95
C GLY A 86 -8.83 3.19 -6.88
N GLN A 87 -8.66 2.89 -8.17
CA GLN A 87 -9.77 2.85 -9.14
C GLN A 87 -10.41 1.45 -9.11
N LEU A 88 -11.75 1.42 -9.07
CA LEU A 88 -12.54 0.21 -9.19
C LEU A 88 -12.94 0.00 -10.65
N SER A 89 -12.52 -1.12 -11.24
CA SER A 89 -12.84 -1.57 -12.60
C SER A 89 -12.69 -3.11 -12.64
N PRO A 90 -13.61 -3.85 -12.01
CA PRO A 90 -13.55 -5.31 -11.90
C PRO A 90 -14.01 -6.04 -13.17
N GLU A 91 -14.49 -5.32 -14.18
CA GLU A 91 -14.99 -5.88 -15.43
C GLU A 91 -13.87 -6.34 -16.38
N LEU A 92 -14.07 -7.50 -17.03
CA LEU A 92 -13.21 -7.94 -18.14
C LEU A 92 -13.38 -6.99 -19.33
N GLY A 93 -12.28 -6.57 -19.94
CA GLY A 93 -12.26 -5.50 -20.94
C GLY A 93 -12.34 -4.08 -20.38
N GLY A 94 -12.46 -3.91 -19.06
CA GLY A 94 -12.44 -2.61 -18.40
C GLY A 94 -11.06 -1.95 -18.38
N PRO A 95 -10.97 -0.69 -17.94
CA PRO A 95 -9.70 0.02 -17.76
C PRO A 95 -8.63 -0.83 -17.05
N ARG A 96 -8.97 -1.49 -15.94
CA ARG A 96 -8.03 -2.33 -15.17
C ARG A 96 -7.47 -3.48 -15.99
N ASP A 97 -8.36 -4.23 -16.64
CA ASP A 97 -7.98 -5.36 -17.49
C ASP A 97 -7.07 -4.91 -18.64
N HIS A 98 -7.34 -3.75 -19.26
CA HIS A 98 -6.53 -3.24 -20.35
C HIS A 98 -5.08 -2.94 -19.91
N TRP A 99 -4.89 -2.16 -18.86
CA TRP A 99 -3.54 -1.77 -18.47
C TRP A 99 -2.76 -2.91 -17.80
N GLU A 100 -3.42 -3.82 -17.07
CA GLU A 100 -2.74 -5.01 -16.54
C GLU A 100 -2.20 -5.89 -17.68
N ASN A 101 -2.98 -6.07 -18.74
CA ASN A 101 -2.50 -6.80 -19.92
C ASN A 101 -1.41 -6.05 -20.69
N GLN A 102 -1.47 -4.71 -20.76
CA GLN A 102 -0.37 -3.91 -21.31
C GLN A 102 0.91 -4.05 -20.48
N LEU A 103 0.80 -4.09 -19.15
CA LEU A 103 1.94 -4.17 -18.23
C LEU A 103 2.58 -5.56 -18.23
N PHE A 104 1.76 -6.62 -18.23
CA PHE A 104 2.22 -8.00 -18.06
C PHE A 104 2.27 -8.81 -19.36
N GLY A 105 2.04 -8.17 -20.51
CA GLY A 105 2.12 -8.81 -21.82
C GLY A 105 1.04 -9.85 -22.05
N ASP A 106 -0.22 -9.46 -21.85
CA ASP A 106 -1.43 -10.25 -22.08
C ASP A 106 -1.54 -11.56 -21.26
N VAL A 107 -0.69 -11.76 -20.25
CA VAL A 107 -0.71 -12.96 -19.37
C VAL A 107 -2.06 -13.15 -18.67
N TYR A 108 -2.78 -12.06 -18.45
CA TYR A 108 -4.04 -12.03 -17.72
C TYR A 108 -5.27 -11.97 -18.64
N LYS A 109 -5.09 -12.06 -19.96
CA LYS A 109 -6.18 -11.92 -20.91
C LYS A 109 -7.22 -13.02 -20.72
N GLY A 110 -8.46 -12.63 -20.45
CA GLY A 110 -9.61 -13.55 -20.32
C GLY A 110 -9.65 -14.41 -19.05
N THR A 111 -8.77 -14.17 -18.07
CA THR A 111 -8.81 -14.89 -16.77
C THR A 111 -9.35 -14.01 -15.65
N LYS A 112 -9.84 -14.63 -14.57
CA LYS A 112 -10.15 -13.95 -13.30
C LYS A 112 -9.02 -14.01 -12.28
N SER A 113 -8.00 -14.84 -12.52
CA SER A 113 -6.78 -14.82 -11.72
C SER A 113 -5.99 -13.55 -12.05
N ARG A 114 -5.66 -12.78 -11.01
CA ARG A 114 -5.14 -11.42 -11.13
C ARG A 114 -4.00 -11.20 -10.14
N PRO A 115 -3.07 -10.28 -10.43
CA PRO A 115 -2.08 -9.89 -9.45
C PRO A 115 -2.74 -9.20 -8.24
N LYS A 116 -2.14 -9.39 -7.06
CA LYS A 116 -2.54 -8.70 -5.84
C LYS A 116 -1.59 -7.53 -5.65
N TYR A 117 -2.11 -6.38 -5.22
CA TYR A 117 -1.38 -5.12 -5.23
C TYR A 117 -1.09 -4.67 -3.82
N GLY A 118 0.17 -4.38 -3.56
CA GLY A 118 0.66 -3.80 -2.32
C GLY A 118 1.80 -2.83 -2.62
N ALA A 119 2.61 -2.53 -1.61
CA ALA A 119 3.81 -1.73 -1.77
C ALA A 119 4.99 -2.37 -1.04
N LEU A 120 6.18 -2.25 -1.63
CA LEU A 120 7.42 -2.75 -1.05
C LEU A 120 7.77 -1.93 0.20
N ASP A 121 7.87 -2.58 1.35
CA ASP A 121 8.09 -1.93 2.64
C ASP A 121 9.58 -1.72 2.92
N LEU A 122 10.11 -0.63 2.37
CA LEU A 122 11.48 -0.18 2.64
C LEU A 122 11.54 0.91 3.71
N GLY A 123 10.43 1.59 4.01
CA GLY A 123 10.43 2.69 4.98
C GLY A 123 10.32 2.22 6.43
N MET A 124 9.77 1.02 6.67
CA MET A 124 9.34 0.52 7.98
C MET A 124 8.61 1.58 8.81
N TRP A 125 7.75 2.36 8.15
CA TRP A 125 6.88 3.30 8.85
C TRP A 125 5.79 2.53 9.60
N GLN A 126 5.27 3.10 10.69
CA GLN A 126 4.19 2.46 11.46
C GLN A 126 2.95 2.22 10.61
N ASP A 127 2.64 3.18 9.75
CA ASP A 127 1.52 3.19 8.81
C ASP A 127 1.84 2.52 7.48
N GLY A 128 2.96 1.79 7.39
CA GLY A 128 3.35 1.05 6.19
C GLY A 128 3.78 1.95 5.02
N PRO A 129 4.14 1.35 3.88
CA PRO A 129 4.67 2.07 2.73
C PRO A 129 3.62 2.85 1.92
N ALA A 130 2.33 2.50 2.01
CA ALA A 130 1.28 3.12 1.20
C ALA A 130 -0.06 3.31 1.95
N PRO A 131 -0.07 4.07 3.07
CA PRO A 131 -1.24 4.21 3.95
C PRO A 131 -2.47 4.81 3.27
N ARG A 132 -2.31 5.54 2.16
CA ARG A 132 -3.46 6.05 1.38
C ARG A 132 -4.44 4.96 0.93
N PHE A 133 -4.01 3.70 0.87
CA PHE A 133 -4.84 2.58 0.41
C PHE A 133 -5.47 1.79 1.55
N GLY A 134 -5.27 2.15 2.81
CA GLY A 134 -5.89 1.41 3.90
C GLY A 134 -5.42 1.83 5.28
N SER A 135 -6.37 1.80 6.21
CA SER A 135 -6.15 2.01 7.65
C SER A 135 -5.55 0.78 8.33
N CYS A 136 -5.48 -0.36 7.65
CA CYS A 136 -4.80 -1.55 8.13
C CYS A 136 -3.94 -2.10 7.00
N TYR A 137 -2.96 -2.92 7.35
CA TYR A 137 -2.18 -3.65 6.35
C TYR A 137 -1.72 -5.02 6.85
N LEU A 138 -1.63 -5.96 5.91
CA LEU A 138 -0.94 -7.22 6.12
C LEU A 138 0.50 -7.06 5.64
N LEU A 139 1.47 -7.46 6.45
CA LEU A 139 2.87 -7.48 6.09
C LEU A 139 3.31 -8.90 5.77
N THR A 140 3.87 -9.11 4.59
CA THR A 140 4.21 -10.45 4.12
C THR A 140 5.50 -11.00 4.74
N HIS A 141 5.69 -12.31 4.68
CA HIS A 141 7.01 -12.93 4.70
C HIS A 141 7.84 -12.51 3.46
N SER A 142 9.17 -12.59 3.54
CA SER A 142 10.06 -12.13 2.46
C SER A 142 10.08 -13.06 1.25
N GLN A 143 9.74 -14.34 1.43
CA GLN A 143 9.65 -15.34 0.36
C GLN A 143 8.69 -14.91 -0.76
N LEU A 144 7.65 -14.14 -0.41
CA LEU A 144 6.64 -13.66 -1.35
C LEU A 144 7.23 -12.71 -2.43
N LEU A 145 8.39 -12.06 -2.18
CA LEU A 145 9.03 -11.22 -3.19
C LEU A 145 9.48 -12.00 -4.43
N THR A 146 9.77 -13.30 -4.29
CA THR A 146 10.21 -14.15 -5.42
C THR A 146 9.16 -14.28 -6.52
N ARG A 147 7.88 -14.05 -6.18
CA ARG A 147 6.75 -14.05 -7.11
C ARG A 147 6.12 -12.68 -7.30
N SER A 148 6.87 -11.62 -7.02
CA SER A 148 6.43 -10.23 -7.15
C SER A 148 7.18 -9.49 -8.26
N THR A 149 6.48 -8.59 -8.94
CA THR A 149 7.08 -7.52 -9.76
C THR A 149 6.93 -6.19 -9.05
N PHE A 150 7.72 -5.22 -9.48
CA PHE A 150 7.78 -3.90 -8.87
C PHE A 150 7.72 -2.81 -9.94
N THR A 151 7.01 -1.73 -9.65
CA THR A 151 7.07 -0.48 -10.41
C THR A 151 7.41 0.65 -9.47
N TYR A 152 8.26 1.58 -9.92
CA TYR A 152 8.43 2.83 -9.17
C TYR A 152 7.16 3.68 -9.33
N LEU A 153 6.48 3.97 -8.23
CA LEU A 153 5.15 4.60 -8.20
C LEU A 153 4.05 3.75 -8.89
N ASP A 154 2.92 4.39 -9.24
CA ASP A 154 1.70 3.76 -9.77
C ASP A 154 1.92 3.01 -11.11
N SER A 155 1.65 1.71 -11.14
CA SER A 155 1.77 0.91 -12.37
C SER A 155 0.74 1.24 -13.45
N TYR A 156 -0.40 1.83 -13.08
CA TYR A 156 -1.42 2.29 -14.05
C TYR A 156 -0.84 3.27 -15.09
N ARG A 157 0.18 4.05 -14.71
CA ARG A 157 0.87 4.99 -15.61
C ARG A 157 1.83 4.28 -16.57
N ASN A 158 1.97 2.96 -16.43
CA ASN A 158 2.92 2.13 -17.14
C ASN A 158 4.35 2.72 -17.12
N PRO A 159 4.92 3.02 -15.94
CA PRO A 159 6.25 3.62 -15.82
C PRO A 159 7.29 2.73 -16.51
N LYS A 160 8.43 3.29 -16.94
CA LYS A 160 9.49 2.48 -17.54
C LYS A 160 10.22 1.69 -16.47
N GLU A 161 10.36 2.31 -15.30
CA GLU A 161 11.06 1.89 -14.11
C GLU A 161 10.30 0.74 -13.44
N LYS A 162 10.61 -0.48 -13.87
CA LYS A 162 10.00 -1.71 -13.37
C LYS A 162 10.97 -2.87 -13.35
N GLY A 163 10.69 -3.83 -12.49
CA GLY A 163 11.58 -4.95 -12.28
C GLY A 163 10.98 -6.08 -11.49
N THR A 164 11.83 -7.05 -11.19
CA THR A 164 11.57 -8.18 -10.29
C THR A 164 12.65 -8.18 -9.22
N LEU A 165 12.58 -9.11 -8.28
CA LEU A 165 13.67 -9.30 -7.31
C LEU A 165 15.01 -9.59 -8.01
N SER A 166 15.02 -10.36 -9.09
CA SER A 166 16.21 -10.73 -9.87
C SER A 166 16.69 -9.64 -10.83
N CYS A 167 15.86 -8.64 -11.13
CA CYS A 167 16.13 -7.55 -12.07
C CYS A 167 15.66 -6.22 -11.47
N PHE A 168 16.23 -5.84 -10.32
CA PHE A 168 15.77 -4.71 -9.51
C PHE A 168 16.44 -3.37 -9.88
N ASP A 169 17.44 -3.37 -10.76
CA ASP A 169 18.29 -2.19 -11.05
C ASP A 169 17.49 -0.97 -11.48
N ASP A 170 16.47 -1.11 -12.34
CA ASP A 170 15.71 0.03 -12.86
C ASP A 170 14.84 0.67 -11.78
N VAL A 171 14.32 -0.12 -10.83
CA VAL A 171 13.57 0.37 -9.66
C VAL A 171 14.53 1.04 -8.67
N LEU A 172 15.70 0.45 -8.43
CA LEU A 172 16.72 1.06 -7.57
C LEU A 172 17.26 2.36 -8.16
N ALA A 173 17.50 2.42 -9.47
CA ALA A 173 17.94 3.61 -10.17
C ALA A 173 16.91 4.74 -10.02
N ALA A 174 15.62 4.45 -10.14
CA ALA A 174 14.54 5.41 -9.92
C ALA A 174 14.52 5.95 -8.48
N LEU A 175 14.61 5.05 -7.49
CA LEU A 175 14.69 5.40 -6.07
C LEU A 175 15.88 6.30 -5.76
N LEU A 176 17.06 5.94 -6.26
CA LEU A 176 18.30 6.69 -6.02
C LEU A 176 18.29 8.03 -6.76
N THR A 177 17.67 8.11 -7.93
CA THR A 177 17.52 9.37 -8.67
C THR A 177 16.64 10.34 -7.90
N GLU A 178 15.46 9.90 -7.43
CA GLU A 178 14.57 10.76 -6.64
C GLU A 178 15.24 11.24 -5.35
N SER A 179 15.88 10.31 -4.63
CA SER A 179 16.65 10.58 -3.43
C SER A 179 17.80 11.58 -3.67
N PHE A 180 18.52 11.46 -4.79
CA PHE A 180 19.64 12.34 -5.15
C PHE A 180 19.17 13.75 -5.52
N GLU A 181 18.14 13.87 -6.35
CA GLU A 181 17.68 15.15 -6.87
C GLU A 181 16.86 15.96 -5.87
N ARG A 182 16.10 15.27 -4.99
CA ARG A 182 15.11 15.92 -4.10
C ARG A 182 15.45 15.81 -2.63
N HIS A 183 16.47 15.01 -2.28
CA HIS A 183 16.73 14.60 -0.89
C HIS A 183 15.47 14.03 -0.22
N TYR A 184 14.64 13.35 -1.00
CA TYR A 184 13.36 12.81 -0.58
C TYR A 184 13.08 11.52 -1.33
N ALA A 185 12.62 10.48 -0.63
CA ALA A 185 12.11 9.27 -1.25
C ALA A 185 11.23 8.49 -0.26
N LEU A 186 10.28 7.70 -0.76
CA LEU A 186 9.47 6.78 0.05
C LEU A 186 8.76 7.44 1.26
N GLY A 187 8.24 8.66 1.07
CA GLY A 187 7.59 9.40 2.15
C GLY A 187 8.54 10.16 3.07
N LYS A 188 9.87 10.00 2.92
CA LYS A 188 10.87 10.48 3.88
C LYS A 188 11.63 11.70 3.35
N ALA A 189 11.58 12.81 4.10
CA ALA A 189 12.44 13.97 3.89
C ALA A 189 13.89 13.70 4.37
N ASP A 190 14.83 14.48 3.83
CA ASP A 190 16.27 14.37 4.07
C ASP A 190 16.83 12.96 3.82
N PHE A 191 16.21 12.23 2.89
CA PHE A 191 16.57 10.86 2.57
C PHE A 191 17.47 10.81 1.34
N LYS A 192 18.73 11.17 1.54
CA LYS A 192 19.80 11.16 0.51
C LYS A 192 20.25 9.74 0.15
N PRO A 193 20.93 9.54 -0.99
CA PRO A 193 21.28 8.20 -1.48
C PRO A 193 22.08 7.35 -0.49
N LEU A 194 23.07 7.93 0.20
CA LEU A 194 23.83 7.21 1.22
C LEU A 194 22.92 6.74 2.38
N ASN A 195 21.98 7.58 2.80
CA ASN A 195 21.02 7.23 3.86
C ASN A 195 20.07 6.12 3.40
N VAL A 196 19.63 6.13 2.14
CA VAL A 196 18.84 5.04 1.55
C VAL A 196 19.61 3.72 1.63
N ILE A 197 20.85 3.71 1.15
CA ILE A 197 21.66 2.49 1.09
C ILE A 197 22.04 1.98 2.48
N HIS A 198 22.49 2.86 3.37
CA HIS A 198 22.81 2.51 4.75
C HIS A 198 21.57 1.97 5.48
N TYR A 199 20.41 2.57 5.23
CA TYR A 199 19.15 2.08 5.79
C TYR A 199 18.84 0.66 5.31
N LEU A 200 18.89 0.42 4.00
CA LEU A 200 18.64 -0.91 3.44
C LEU A 200 19.64 -1.96 3.96
N ALA A 201 20.90 -1.58 4.12
CA ALA A 201 21.98 -2.45 4.59
C ALA A 201 21.87 -2.86 6.08
N HIS A 202 21.37 -1.97 6.94
CA HIS A 202 21.48 -2.15 8.41
C HIS A 202 20.16 -2.08 9.18
N GLN A 203 19.09 -1.53 8.60
CA GLN A 203 17.82 -1.35 9.29
C GLN A 203 16.76 -2.32 8.80
N LEU A 204 16.81 -2.75 7.53
CA LEU A 204 15.79 -3.62 6.95
C LEU A 204 15.71 -5.01 7.60
N ASN A 205 16.81 -5.49 8.20
CA ASN A 205 16.89 -6.76 8.92
C ASN A 205 16.52 -6.64 10.42
N SER A 206 16.16 -5.44 10.89
CA SER A 206 15.75 -5.23 12.28
C SER A 206 14.43 -5.95 12.58
N SER A 207 14.14 -6.16 13.87
CA SER A 207 12.84 -6.67 14.31
C SER A 207 11.72 -5.81 13.72
N LEU A 208 10.63 -6.46 13.28
CA LEU A 208 9.47 -5.76 12.75
C LEU A 208 8.88 -4.77 13.75
N LEU A 209 9.01 -5.08 15.05
CA LEU A 209 8.48 -4.27 16.15
C LEU A 209 9.13 -2.89 16.27
N THR A 210 10.37 -2.72 15.83
CA THR A 210 11.06 -1.42 15.90
C THR A 210 10.40 -0.36 15.02
N ARG A 211 9.52 -0.75 14.09
CA ARG A 211 8.73 0.21 13.31
C ARG A 211 7.82 1.06 14.19
N PHE A 212 7.30 0.50 15.28
CA PHE A 212 6.37 1.17 16.20
C PHE A 212 7.05 2.22 17.09
N GLU A 213 8.36 2.37 16.98
CA GLU A 213 9.13 3.46 17.59
C GLU A 213 9.30 4.66 16.63
N ARG A 214 8.96 4.50 15.35
CA ARG A 214 9.12 5.52 14.31
C ARG A 214 7.88 6.39 14.18
N PRO A 215 7.93 7.60 13.61
CA PRO A 215 6.71 8.36 13.37
C PRO A 215 5.86 7.75 12.25
N MET A 216 4.63 8.24 12.13
CA MET A 216 3.77 7.98 10.96
C MET A 216 4.37 8.69 9.73
N SER A 217 4.33 8.05 8.57
CA SER A 217 4.91 8.60 7.34
C SER A 217 4.13 9.81 6.80
N THR A 218 2.81 9.80 6.97
CA THR A 218 1.86 10.70 6.27
C THR A 218 2.01 10.65 4.73
N ASN A 219 2.59 9.57 4.22
CA ASN A 219 2.90 9.38 2.81
C ASN A 219 1.64 9.07 2.01
N LEU A 220 1.44 9.77 0.91
CA LEU A 220 0.38 9.45 -0.03
C LEU A 220 0.97 8.80 -1.27
N ASP A 221 1.85 9.49 -1.96
CA ASP A 221 2.10 9.18 -3.37
C ASP A 221 3.48 8.56 -3.65
N HIS A 222 4.37 8.43 -2.66
CA HIS A 222 5.76 8.00 -2.89
C HIS A 222 6.03 6.60 -2.35
N TYR A 223 5.91 5.61 -3.22
CA TYR A 223 6.10 4.20 -2.86
C TYR A 223 6.56 3.39 -4.07
N ILE A 224 7.08 2.19 -3.82
CA ILE A 224 7.33 1.21 -4.87
C ILE A 224 6.16 0.25 -4.86
N GLU A 225 5.33 0.29 -5.90
CA GLU A 225 4.19 -0.61 -6.00
C GLU A 225 4.69 -2.03 -6.26
N ALA A 226 4.11 -3.00 -5.56
CA ALA A 226 4.41 -4.41 -5.69
C ALA A 226 3.19 -5.14 -6.24
N GLN A 227 3.39 -5.93 -7.31
CA GLN A 227 2.36 -6.77 -7.90
C GLN A 227 2.72 -8.23 -7.67
N ILE A 228 1.92 -8.90 -6.83
CA ILE A 228 2.14 -10.27 -6.39
C ILE A 228 1.39 -11.20 -7.33
N HIS A 229 2.13 -12.14 -7.95
CA HIS A 229 1.57 -13.10 -8.88
C HIS A 229 1.24 -14.41 -8.15
N GLY A 230 0.01 -14.92 -8.34
CA GLY A 230 -0.54 -16.05 -7.60
C GLY A 230 -1.36 -15.63 -6.39
N ASP A 231 -1.81 -16.57 -5.58
CA ASP A 231 -2.66 -16.31 -4.41
C ASP A 231 -1.85 -15.86 -3.19
N VAL A 232 -2.46 -15.10 -2.29
CA VAL A 232 -1.81 -14.66 -1.06
C VAL A 232 -2.56 -15.31 0.09
N SER A 233 -1.94 -16.31 0.70
CA SER A 233 -2.46 -17.09 1.82
C SER A 233 -2.16 -16.37 3.14
N LEU A 234 -3.17 -16.27 4.02
CA LEU A 234 -2.95 -15.73 5.36
C LEU A 234 -2.07 -16.66 6.21
N ASP A 235 -2.19 -17.98 6.03
CA ASP A 235 -1.40 -18.97 6.76
C ASP A 235 0.08 -19.00 6.34
N GLU A 236 0.37 -18.80 5.05
CA GLU A 236 1.71 -19.05 4.51
C GLU A 236 2.49 -17.77 4.21
N ASP A 237 1.80 -16.70 3.83
CA ASP A 237 2.44 -15.51 3.26
C ASP A 237 2.48 -14.33 4.23
N ILE A 238 1.71 -14.33 5.31
CA ILE A 238 1.53 -13.14 6.17
C ILE A 238 2.24 -13.31 7.50
N ALA A 239 3.12 -12.36 7.82
CA ALA A 239 3.88 -12.36 9.07
C ALA A 239 3.23 -11.51 10.17
N MET A 240 2.48 -10.47 9.81
CA MET A 240 1.92 -9.51 10.77
C MET A 240 0.71 -8.79 10.17
N LEU A 241 -0.28 -8.49 11.00
CA LEU A 241 -1.38 -7.57 10.70
C LEU A 241 -1.20 -6.33 11.56
N VAL A 242 -1.16 -5.16 10.93
CA VAL A 242 -1.13 -3.87 11.62
C VAL A 242 -2.46 -3.16 11.42
N ALA A 243 -3.12 -2.82 12.53
CA ALA A 243 -4.44 -2.22 12.55
C ALA A 243 -4.44 -0.77 13.08
N ASP A 244 -5.46 -0.01 12.67
CA ASP A 244 -5.73 1.30 13.26
C ASP A 244 -6.37 1.14 14.66
N PRO A 245 -5.94 1.93 15.66
CA PRO A 245 -6.43 1.82 17.03
C PRO A 245 -7.92 2.15 17.17
N SER A 246 -8.53 2.89 16.24
CA SER A 246 -9.97 3.17 16.24
C SER A 246 -10.85 1.92 16.15
N PHE A 247 -10.30 0.78 15.72
CA PHE A 247 -11.03 -0.48 15.71
C PHE A 247 -11.03 -1.20 17.08
N LYS A 248 -10.24 -0.77 18.06
CA LYS A 248 -10.22 -1.39 19.40
C LYS A 248 -11.58 -1.27 20.07
N GLY A 249 -12.07 -2.37 20.65
CA GLY A 249 -13.39 -2.41 21.30
C GLY A 249 -14.58 -2.45 20.34
N THR A 250 -14.35 -2.50 19.03
CA THR A 250 -15.42 -2.60 18.01
C THR A 250 -15.60 -4.04 17.52
N GLU A 251 -16.72 -4.33 16.85
CA GLU A 251 -16.95 -5.63 16.19
C GLU A 251 -15.88 -5.94 15.13
N ILE A 252 -15.42 -4.93 14.39
CA ILE A 252 -14.35 -5.07 13.41
C ILE A 252 -13.03 -5.46 14.09
N GLY A 253 -12.69 -4.82 15.22
CA GLY A 253 -11.51 -5.17 16.01
C GLY A 253 -11.57 -6.60 16.56
N ALA A 254 -12.74 -7.04 17.00
CA ALA A 254 -12.95 -8.43 17.44
C ALA A 254 -12.76 -9.42 16.28
N THR A 255 -13.21 -9.09 15.08
CA THR A 255 -12.99 -9.92 13.87
C THR A 255 -11.51 -9.96 13.48
N LEU A 256 -10.79 -8.84 13.55
CA LEU A 256 -9.34 -8.81 13.31
C LEU A 256 -8.57 -9.65 14.32
N THR A 257 -8.97 -9.63 15.60
CA THR A 257 -8.38 -10.47 16.65
C THR A 257 -8.60 -11.95 16.32
N LYS A 258 -9.84 -12.36 16.02
CA LYS A 258 -10.16 -13.75 15.62
C LYS A 258 -9.41 -14.20 14.36
N LEU A 259 -9.20 -13.30 13.41
CA LEU A 259 -8.42 -13.57 12.20
C LEU A 259 -6.97 -13.87 12.57
N CYS A 260 -6.37 -13.02 13.40
CA CYS A 260 -5.00 -13.20 13.86
C CYS A 260 -4.83 -14.50 14.65
N ASP A 261 -5.75 -14.81 15.56
CA ASP A 261 -5.75 -16.06 16.32
C ASP A 261 -5.89 -17.30 15.41
N ARG A 262 -6.74 -17.22 14.38
CA ARG A 262 -7.01 -18.35 13.47
C ARG A 262 -5.82 -18.69 12.58
N TYR A 263 -5.13 -17.66 12.09
CA TYR A 263 -4.07 -17.79 11.09
C TYR A 263 -2.67 -17.64 11.70
N ASP A 264 -2.55 -17.62 13.03
CA ASP A 264 -1.30 -17.42 13.78
C ASP A 264 -0.52 -16.16 13.33
N ILE A 265 -1.25 -15.07 13.11
CA ILE A 265 -0.68 -13.79 12.67
C ILE A 265 -0.49 -12.86 13.86
N GLU A 266 0.68 -12.24 13.98
CA GLU A 266 0.92 -11.23 15.00
C GLU A 266 0.08 -9.97 14.74
N LEU A 267 -0.76 -9.58 15.71
CA LEU A 267 -1.56 -8.36 15.66
C LEU A 267 -0.83 -7.21 16.34
N GLN A 268 -0.61 -6.12 15.60
CA GLN A 268 -0.04 -4.88 16.10
C GLN A 268 -0.92 -3.68 15.75
N TYR A 269 -0.68 -2.56 16.42
CA TYR A 269 -1.38 -1.31 16.14
C TYR A 269 -0.38 -0.18 15.89
N HIS A 270 -0.64 0.63 14.87
CA HIS A 270 0.07 1.89 14.69
C HIS A 270 -0.58 3.00 15.54
N ASN A 271 0.01 4.20 15.53
CA ASN A 271 -0.49 5.34 16.33
C ASN A 271 -1.85 5.91 15.89
N GLY A 272 -2.32 5.58 14.68
CA GLY A 272 -3.66 5.93 14.21
C GLY A 272 -3.73 7.27 13.51
N PHE A 273 -4.84 7.50 12.81
CA PHE A 273 -5.14 8.78 12.19
C PHE A 273 -6.48 9.31 12.68
N SER A 274 -6.47 10.51 13.28
CA SER A 274 -7.67 11.16 13.79
C SER A 274 -7.56 12.68 13.66
N LEU A 275 -8.65 13.34 13.31
CA LEU A 275 -8.78 14.79 13.30
C LEU A 275 -10.10 15.21 13.91
N HIS A 276 -10.07 16.31 14.65
CA HIS A 276 -11.31 17.00 14.99
C HIS A 276 -11.97 17.54 13.70
N MET A 277 -13.29 17.45 13.57
CA MET A 277 -14.00 17.81 12.33
C MET A 277 -13.71 19.25 11.87
N ALA A 278 -13.55 20.19 12.82
CA ALA A 278 -13.21 21.59 12.53
C ALA A 278 -11.77 21.82 12.03
N GLN A 279 -10.88 20.82 12.13
CA GLN A 279 -9.49 20.89 11.65
C GLN A 279 -9.34 20.35 10.22
N ILE A 280 -10.43 19.89 9.61
CA ILE A 280 -10.41 19.35 8.24
C ILE A 280 -10.19 20.50 7.26
N PRO A 281 -9.10 20.45 6.45
CA PRO A 281 -8.80 21.52 5.50
C PRO A 281 -9.83 21.58 4.37
N SER A 282 -10.17 22.80 3.95
CA SER A 282 -11.03 23.04 2.80
C SER A 282 -10.29 23.03 1.45
N ASP A 283 -8.96 23.04 1.47
CA ASP A 283 -8.08 23.18 0.30
C ASP A 283 -7.34 21.89 -0.07
N PHE A 284 -7.63 20.76 0.59
CA PHE A 284 -7.00 19.47 0.31
C PHE A 284 -8.04 18.41 -0.07
N ARG A 285 -7.85 17.75 -1.22
CA ARG A 285 -8.78 16.76 -1.80
C ARG A 285 -10.20 17.26 -2.06
N GLY A 286 -10.37 18.57 -2.20
CA GLY A 286 -11.60 19.21 -2.66
C GLY A 286 -12.37 19.91 -1.55
N PRO A 287 -13.24 20.87 -1.90
CA PRO A 287 -13.89 21.76 -0.95
C PRO A 287 -14.96 21.09 -0.09
N THR A 288 -15.36 19.85 -0.41
CA THR A 288 -16.46 19.14 0.27
C THR A 288 -15.99 18.34 1.49
N MET A 289 -14.68 18.27 1.76
CA MET A 289 -14.12 17.48 2.87
C MET A 289 -14.61 17.94 4.25
N PRO A 290 -14.64 19.26 4.59
CA PRO A 290 -15.14 19.69 5.89
C PRO A 290 -16.60 19.31 6.14
N SER A 291 -17.50 19.54 5.18
CA SER A 291 -18.91 19.19 5.34
C SER A 291 -19.17 17.68 5.37
N LEU A 292 -18.31 16.88 4.72
CA LEU A 292 -18.37 15.42 4.86
C LEU A 292 -17.92 15.00 6.26
N ALA A 293 -16.85 15.58 6.77
CA ALA A 293 -16.33 15.28 8.09
C ALA A 293 -17.35 15.59 9.19
N GLU A 294 -17.98 16.78 9.16
CA GLU A 294 -19.06 17.15 10.09
C GLU A 294 -20.21 16.12 10.08
N ARG A 295 -20.54 15.58 8.91
CA ARG A 295 -21.62 14.60 8.76
C ARG A 295 -21.30 13.24 9.38
N ILE A 296 -20.03 12.83 9.39
CA ILE A 296 -19.63 11.47 9.78
C ILE A 296 -18.88 11.41 11.11
N ALA A 297 -18.56 12.57 11.70
CA ALA A 297 -17.83 12.66 12.94
C ALA A 297 -18.55 11.91 14.06
N ILE A 298 -17.77 11.23 14.89
CA ILE A 298 -18.20 10.58 16.13
C ILE A 298 -17.48 11.33 17.25
N ASP A 299 -18.24 11.90 18.18
CA ASP A 299 -17.71 12.74 19.27
C ASP A 299 -16.77 13.84 18.74
N ASP A 300 -17.24 14.59 17.73
CA ASP A 300 -16.55 15.66 17.01
C ASP A 300 -15.24 15.26 16.30
N SER A 301 -14.91 13.97 16.26
CA SER A 301 -13.69 13.45 15.66
C SER A 301 -13.96 12.54 14.46
N VAL A 302 -13.05 12.56 13.50
CA VAL A 302 -13.06 11.69 12.32
C VAL A 302 -11.80 10.85 12.32
N ASP A 303 -11.97 9.53 12.41
CA ASP A 303 -10.91 8.52 12.31
C ASP A 303 -11.28 7.44 11.26
N ALA A 304 -10.46 6.38 11.17
CA ALA A 304 -10.74 5.28 10.25
C ALA A 304 -12.09 4.60 10.52
N TYR A 305 -12.46 4.42 11.79
CA TYR A 305 -13.72 3.80 12.19
C TYR A 305 -14.95 4.64 11.79
N ALA A 306 -14.91 5.96 11.98
CA ALA A 306 -15.98 6.87 11.54
C ALA A 306 -16.23 6.81 10.02
N ILE A 307 -15.16 6.83 9.21
CA ILE A 307 -15.26 6.62 7.75
C ILE A 307 -15.81 5.21 7.45
N GLY A 308 -15.41 4.22 8.25
CA GLY A 308 -15.97 2.87 8.29
C GLY A 308 -17.48 2.79 8.40
N VAL A 309 -18.01 3.41 9.45
CA VAL A 309 -19.45 3.49 9.73
C VAL A 309 -20.18 4.11 8.55
N ALA A 310 -19.69 5.25 8.05
CA ALA A 310 -20.27 5.94 6.90
C ALA A 310 -20.27 5.09 5.62
N ALA A 311 -19.18 4.36 5.35
CA ALA A 311 -19.09 3.49 4.18
C ALA A 311 -20.07 2.30 4.26
N ARG A 312 -20.28 1.73 5.45
CA ARG A 312 -21.29 0.68 5.67
C ARG A 312 -22.71 1.22 5.53
N ASP A 313 -23.00 2.41 6.08
CA ASP A 313 -24.30 3.06 5.88
C ASP A 313 -24.57 3.37 4.40
N LEU A 314 -23.57 3.85 3.65
CA LEU A 314 -23.69 4.05 2.21
C LEU A 314 -24.00 2.74 1.45
N TYR A 315 -23.44 1.61 1.90
CA TYR A 315 -23.70 0.29 1.30
C TYR A 315 -25.16 -0.16 1.55
N HIS A 316 -25.62 -0.10 2.80
CA HIS A 316 -26.93 -0.62 3.20
C HIS A 316 -28.08 0.35 2.88
N SER A 317 -27.83 1.64 2.98
CA SER A 317 -28.81 2.71 2.91
C SER A 317 -28.35 3.87 2.00
N PRO A 318 -28.08 3.62 0.71
CA PRO A 318 -27.59 4.65 -0.21
C PRO A 318 -28.53 5.87 -0.34
N GLN A 319 -29.82 5.71 -0.01
CA GLN A 319 -30.79 6.80 0.05
C GLN A 319 -30.42 7.90 1.05
N HIS A 320 -29.70 7.58 2.13
CA HIS A 320 -29.26 8.58 3.10
C HIS A 320 -28.30 9.60 2.48
N TRP A 321 -27.63 9.24 1.39
CA TRP A 321 -26.52 10.00 0.80
C TRP A 321 -26.87 10.73 -0.50
N ARG A 322 -28.15 10.74 -0.90
CA ARG A 322 -28.59 11.30 -2.20
C ARG A 322 -28.23 12.78 -2.37
N ASP A 323 -28.15 13.53 -1.28
CA ASP A 323 -27.73 14.93 -1.25
C ASP A 323 -26.26 15.12 -1.65
N ARG A 324 -25.42 14.09 -1.50
CA ARG A 324 -23.99 14.09 -1.86
C ARG A 324 -23.68 13.35 -3.16
N GLY A 325 -24.71 12.88 -3.86
CA GLY A 325 -24.59 12.24 -5.17
C GLY A 325 -24.86 10.74 -5.15
N ASN A 326 -24.37 10.04 -6.18
CA ASN A 326 -24.53 8.61 -6.30
C ASN A 326 -23.52 7.84 -5.44
N ARG A 327 -23.73 6.53 -5.27
CA ARG A 327 -22.88 5.67 -4.44
C ARG A 327 -21.40 5.73 -4.79
N ALA A 328 -21.05 5.79 -6.07
CA ALA A 328 -19.65 5.87 -6.50
C ALA A 328 -19.00 7.21 -6.15
N GLN A 329 -19.75 8.32 -6.27
CA GLN A 329 -19.28 9.66 -5.89
C GLN A 329 -19.04 9.75 -4.39
N VAL A 330 -19.98 9.30 -3.57
CA VAL A 330 -19.86 9.34 -2.10
C VAL A 330 -18.72 8.42 -1.62
N ALA A 331 -18.59 7.21 -2.18
CA ALA A 331 -17.48 6.33 -1.89
C ALA A 331 -16.12 6.96 -2.25
N HIS A 332 -16.09 7.73 -3.35
CA HIS A 332 -14.91 8.49 -3.72
C HIS A 332 -14.61 9.59 -2.69
N GLU A 333 -15.60 10.36 -2.24
CA GLU A 333 -15.39 11.37 -1.19
C GLU A 333 -14.88 10.76 0.12
N LEU A 334 -15.44 9.62 0.56
CA LEU A 334 -14.96 8.92 1.76
C LEU A 334 -13.50 8.47 1.63
N LYS A 335 -13.09 8.01 0.44
CA LYS A 335 -11.67 7.72 0.14
C LYS A 335 -10.81 8.99 0.20
N LEU A 336 -11.31 10.11 -0.31
CA LEU A 336 -10.58 11.37 -0.28
C LEU A 336 -10.43 11.90 1.15
N LEU A 337 -11.44 11.74 1.99
CA LEU A 337 -11.37 12.08 3.41
C LEU A 337 -10.36 11.19 4.16
N TRP A 338 -10.25 9.90 3.80
CA TRP A 338 -9.16 9.06 4.30
C TRP A 338 -7.77 9.64 3.94
N HIS A 339 -7.58 10.14 2.72
CA HIS A 339 -6.30 10.80 2.38
C HIS A 339 -6.04 12.06 3.21
N VAL A 340 -7.08 12.80 3.62
CA VAL A 340 -6.96 13.94 4.55
C VAL A 340 -6.43 13.43 5.90
N LEU A 341 -7.02 12.36 6.44
CA LEU A 341 -6.56 11.77 7.70
C LEU A 341 -5.12 11.28 7.61
N VAL A 342 -4.74 10.58 6.54
CA VAL A 342 -3.35 10.15 6.34
C VAL A 342 -2.39 11.34 6.33
N LYS A 343 -2.79 12.45 5.71
CA LYS A 343 -1.92 13.61 5.56
C LYS A 343 -1.79 14.45 6.84
N TYR A 344 -2.88 14.60 7.59
CA TYR A 344 -2.97 15.59 8.67
C TYR A 344 -3.34 15.01 10.04
N GLY A 345 -3.91 13.80 10.10
CA GLY A 345 -4.44 13.19 11.33
C GLY A 345 -3.49 12.28 12.08
N GLY A 346 -2.27 12.06 11.59
CA GLY A 346 -1.24 11.35 12.34
C GLY A 346 -0.72 12.21 13.48
N ILE A 347 -0.45 11.62 14.65
CA ILE A 347 0.23 12.30 15.75
C ILE A 347 1.59 12.79 15.24
N GLN A 348 1.75 14.10 15.07
CA GLN A 348 3.04 14.68 14.72
C GLN A 348 3.91 14.72 15.97
N PRO A 349 5.18 14.30 15.88
CA PRO A 349 6.12 14.31 17.01
C PRO A 349 6.42 15.72 17.52
#